data_AF-A0A4S2UY97-F1
#
_entry.id   AF-A0A4S2UY97-F1
#
_cell.length_a   1.000
_cell.length_b   1.000
_cell.length_c   1.000
_cell.angle_alpha   90.00
_cell.angle_beta   90.00
_cell.angle_gamma   90.00
#
_symmetry.space_group_name_H-M   'P 1'
#
loop_
_entity.id
_entity.type
_entity.pdbx_description
1 polymer ?
#
loop_
_entity_poly.entity_id
_entity_poly.type
_entity_poly.pdbx_seq_one_letter_code
_entity_poly.pdbx_strand_id
1 'polypeptide(L)'
;MSAPSAAAATAVVCNTSCDARDPSSSPQDRVPVTASVSGRSIALHFDDADAMGWASIDYGGPGDRVWLDRSMDGGRTWDGGSRLGDTAVPSGGRGWRTQMYNVDDWNTKGVGALRACGQPAGGAIACTPWARTTWNAGSRSTAAATALMMSFDRNSKLFGGNGWWTAANALTAVIDNSRISGMGSYTYAIAETYDKNVNAQGGQFRNEYLDDTGWWGLAWVAAYDATGDSRYLNTARADADHMHANWNDTCGGGVRWNTNGNYKNAITNELYLRLTSALHNRIPGDTAYLDRARSEWSWFKASGMINGDHMINDGLSSGCANNGQPTWSYNQGVVLGALTELHRATGDAGLLTTARELADASTTGLETDGVLREPGEGDSCTGDGPGFKGAYVRGLGALNRQLSDHPYTPALTRWANSAYDHDRNPLDQYGPHWSGGTGTTDYGCQQSVLDLLNAAAG
;
A
#
# COMPACT_ATOMS: atom_id res chain seq x y z
N MET A 1 35.42 12.51 -35.75
CA MET A 1 35.24 13.08 -34.39
C MET A 1 33.75 13.34 -34.23
N SER A 2 33.03 12.45 -33.55
CA SER A 2 31.60 12.63 -33.29
C SER A 2 31.46 13.53 -32.06
N ALA A 3 30.72 14.62 -32.19
CA ALA A 3 30.41 15.50 -31.08
C ALA A 3 29.62 14.72 -30.01
N PRO A 4 29.89 14.91 -28.71
CA PRO A 4 29.04 14.36 -27.67
C PRO A 4 27.64 14.99 -27.80
N SER A 5 26.63 14.14 -27.84
CA SER A 5 25.22 14.57 -27.74
C SER A 5 25.07 15.40 -26.48
N ALA A 6 24.64 16.65 -26.60
CA ALA A 6 24.24 17.45 -25.46
C ALA A 6 23.14 16.68 -24.73
N ALA A 7 23.38 16.33 -23.46
CA ALA A 7 22.32 15.83 -22.60
C ALA A 7 21.21 16.89 -22.56
N ALA A 8 19.98 16.50 -22.86
CA ALA A 8 18.84 17.40 -22.77
C ALA A 8 18.81 18.00 -21.35
N ALA A 9 18.71 19.33 -21.25
CA ALA A 9 18.56 19.98 -19.96
C ALA A 9 17.30 19.43 -19.27
N THR A 10 17.43 18.95 -18.04
CA THR A 10 16.30 18.48 -17.24
C THR A 10 15.30 19.63 -17.07
N ALA A 11 14.00 19.35 -17.28
CA ALA A 11 12.96 20.36 -17.10
C ALA A 11 12.98 20.89 -15.65
N VAL A 12 12.87 22.21 -15.50
CA VAL A 12 12.77 22.88 -14.20
C VAL A 12 11.47 22.44 -13.55
N VAL A 13 11.53 21.87 -12.35
CA VAL A 13 10.34 21.56 -11.56
C VAL A 13 9.99 22.76 -10.68
N CYS A 14 8.70 23.08 -10.62
CA CYS A 14 8.17 24.18 -9.81
C CYS A 14 6.93 23.73 -9.04
N ASN A 15 7.00 23.85 -7.71
CA ASN A 15 5.86 23.70 -6.80
C ASN A 15 5.58 25.07 -6.14
N THR A 16 5.64 25.17 -4.80
CA THR A 16 5.62 26.47 -4.09
C THR A 16 6.74 27.39 -4.56
N SER A 17 7.91 26.78 -4.76
CA SER A 17 9.12 27.41 -5.28
C SER A 17 9.65 26.58 -6.46
N CYS A 18 10.36 27.23 -7.38
CA CYS A 18 11.04 26.54 -8.49
C CYS A 18 12.41 26.01 -8.07
N ASP A 19 12.86 24.96 -8.76
CA ASP A 19 14.22 24.42 -8.64
C ASP A 19 15.29 25.53 -8.70
N ALA A 20 16.43 25.27 -8.06
CA ALA A 20 17.56 26.18 -7.90
C ALA A 20 17.30 27.40 -7.00
N ARG A 21 16.39 27.29 -6.02
CA ARG A 21 16.18 28.29 -4.95
C ARG A 21 17.35 28.31 -3.97
N ASP A 22 17.69 29.47 -3.43
CA ASP A 22 18.79 29.61 -2.46
C ASP A 22 18.39 29.05 -1.07
N PRO A 23 19.08 28.01 -0.53
CA PRO A 23 18.89 27.48 0.82
C PRO A 23 18.91 28.50 1.95
N SER A 24 19.56 29.66 1.79
CA SER A 24 19.51 30.74 2.79
C SER A 24 18.12 31.34 2.99
N SER A 25 17.19 31.05 2.07
CA SER A 25 15.79 31.43 2.16
C SER A 25 14.89 30.35 2.78
N SER A 26 15.43 29.17 3.11
CA SER A 26 14.70 28.13 3.84
C SER A 26 14.43 28.58 5.28
N PRO A 27 13.21 28.42 5.82
CA PRO A 27 12.91 28.70 7.22
C PRO A 27 13.41 27.60 8.18
N GLN A 28 13.91 26.48 7.65
CA GLN A 28 14.32 25.30 8.43
C GLN A 28 15.49 24.56 7.78
N ASP A 29 16.10 23.65 8.54
CA ASP A 29 17.17 22.79 8.06
C ASP A 29 17.06 21.40 8.71
N ARG A 30 16.26 20.51 8.10
CA ARG A 30 16.14 19.12 8.56
C ARG A 30 17.14 18.25 7.79
N VAL A 31 17.99 17.53 8.53
CA VAL A 31 18.97 16.58 7.98
C VAL A 31 18.58 15.14 8.32
N PRO A 32 17.77 14.45 7.50
CA PRO A 32 17.35 13.08 7.83
C PRO A 32 18.42 12.01 7.60
N VAL A 33 19.36 12.26 6.69
CA VAL A 33 20.34 11.25 6.27
C VAL A 33 21.68 11.88 5.95
N THR A 34 22.75 11.15 6.28
CA THR A 34 24.14 11.52 6.00
C THR A 34 24.90 10.35 5.42
N ALA A 35 25.99 10.64 4.71
CA ALA A 35 26.98 9.67 4.26
C ALA A 35 28.39 10.20 4.51
N SER A 36 29.38 9.31 4.50
CA SER A 36 30.78 9.69 4.71
C SER A 36 31.68 9.10 3.64
N VAL A 37 32.65 9.88 3.18
CA VAL A 37 33.65 9.43 2.20
C VAL A 37 34.99 10.12 2.44
N SER A 38 36.05 9.33 2.63
CA SER A 38 37.41 9.85 2.85
C SER A 38 37.50 10.98 3.90
N GLY A 39 36.74 10.87 4.99
CA GLY A 39 36.68 11.87 6.07
C GLY A 39 35.79 13.09 5.80
N ARG A 40 35.09 13.14 4.66
CA ARG A 40 34.07 14.17 4.35
C ARG A 40 32.72 13.68 4.86
N SER A 41 31.91 14.63 5.31
CA SER A 41 30.50 14.40 5.60
C SER A 41 29.66 14.92 4.45
N ILE A 42 28.73 14.11 3.96
CA ILE A 42 27.73 14.49 2.96
C ILE A 42 26.38 14.45 3.65
N ALA A 43 25.61 15.53 3.57
CA ALA A 43 24.30 15.61 4.18
C ALA A 43 23.24 15.99 3.14
N LEU A 44 22.08 15.35 3.25
CA LEU A 44 20.86 15.77 2.57
C LEU A 44 20.04 16.60 3.55
N HIS A 45 19.65 17.79 3.11
CA HIS A 45 18.87 18.73 3.89
C HIS A 45 17.50 18.93 3.23
N PHE A 46 16.48 19.22 4.03
CA PHE A 46 15.14 19.52 3.55
C PHE A 46 14.56 20.81 4.14
N ASP A 47 13.91 21.55 3.25
CA ASP A 47 12.84 22.49 3.55
C ASP A 47 11.50 21.77 3.34
N ASP A 48 10.93 21.27 4.43
CA ASP A 48 9.62 20.61 4.43
C ASP A 48 8.45 21.53 4.07
N ALA A 49 8.60 22.85 4.24
CA ALA A 49 7.55 23.84 4.00
C ALA A 49 7.39 24.11 2.49
N ASP A 50 8.51 24.17 1.76
CA ASP A 50 8.52 24.35 0.31
C ASP A 50 8.58 23.02 -0.47
N ALA A 51 8.69 21.89 0.22
CA ALA A 51 8.91 20.56 -0.35
C ALA A 51 10.19 20.48 -1.22
N MET A 52 11.28 21.10 -0.75
CA MET A 52 12.57 21.14 -1.45
C MET A 52 13.69 20.58 -0.59
N GLY A 53 14.77 20.12 -1.23
CA GLY A 53 15.99 19.72 -0.52
C GLY A 53 17.27 20.20 -1.20
N TRP A 54 18.36 20.21 -0.44
CA TRP A 54 19.71 20.53 -0.94
C TRP A 54 20.73 19.56 -0.34
N ALA A 55 21.85 19.35 -1.05
CA ALA A 55 23.00 18.62 -0.55
C ALA A 55 24.09 19.55 -0.03
N SER A 56 24.84 19.08 0.97
CA SER A 56 26.08 19.70 1.44
C SER A 56 27.23 18.69 1.54
N ILE A 57 28.45 19.21 1.48
CA ILE A 57 29.68 18.48 1.80
C ILE A 57 30.49 19.30 2.79
N ASP A 58 30.85 18.69 3.91
CA ASP A 58 31.61 19.29 5.00
C ASP A 58 32.91 18.52 5.26
N TYR A 59 33.84 19.18 5.94
CA TYR A 59 35.19 18.67 6.21
C TYR A 59 35.97 18.31 4.93
N GLY A 60 35.64 18.97 3.83
CA GLY A 60 36.27 18.82 2.54
C GLY A 60 37.42 19.80 2.30
N GLY A 61 37.91 19.80 1.07
CA GLY A 61 38.86 20.77 0.55
C GLY A 61 38.46 21.26 -0.84
N PRO A 62 39.15 22.29 -1.37
CA PRO A 62 38.86 22.84 -2.69
C PRO A 62 38.79 21.77 -3.79
N GLY A 63 37.72 21.79 -4.58
CA GLY A 63 37.50 20.83 -5.66
C GLY A 63 36.72 19.57 -5.26
N ASP A 64 36.46 19.32 -3.97
CA ASP A 64 35.50 18.30 -3.55
C ASP A 64 34.10 18.70 -4.08
N ARG A 65 33.36 17.76 -4.68
CA ARG A 65 32.07 18.01 -5.34
C ARG A 65 30.90 17.49 -4.53
N VAL A 66 29.76 18.16 -4.67
CA VAL A 66 28.48 17.75 -4.10
C VAL A 66 27.34 18.06 -5.07
N TRP A 67 26.36 17.15 -5.15
CA TRP A 67 25.15 17.30 -5.97
C TRP A 67 23.98 16.52 -5.35
N LEU A 68 22.79 16.69 -5.93
CA LEU A 68 21.61 15.89 -5.64
C LEU A 68 21.27 14.97 -6.80
N ASP A 69 20.90 13.74 -6.51
CA ASP A 69 20.13 12.90 -7.43
C ASP A 69 18.64 13.02 -7.08
N ARG A 70 17.76 12.99 -8.09
CA ARG A 70 16.29 13.00 -7.94
C ARG A 70 15.67 11.83 -8.68
N SER A 71 14.79 11.09 -8.01
CA SER A 71 13.97 10.01 -8.56
C SER A 71 12.48 10.35 -8.44
N MET A 72 11.66 9.83 -9.35
CA MET A 72 10.18 9.96 -9.35
C MET A 72 9.46 8.64 -9.07
N ASP A 73 10.19 7.60 -8.65
CA ASP A 73 9.69 6.24 -8.42
C ASP A 73 10.29 5.60 -7.16
N GLY A 74 10.61 6.43 -6.16
CA GLY A 74 11.15 5.96 -4.87
C GLY A 74 12.58 5.44 -4.94
N GLY A 75 13.40 6.00 -5.83
CA GLY A 75 14.82 5.69 -5.97
C GLY A 75 15.14 4.47 -6.84
N ARG A 76 14.14 3.85 -7.48
CA ARG A 76 14.33 2.68 -8.36
C ARG A 76 15.02 3.09 -9.66
N THR A 77 14.60 4.22 -10.23
CA THR A 77 15.24 4.84 -11.39
C THR A 77 15.46 6.33 -11.15
N TRP A 78 16.48 6.89 -11.79
CA TRP A 78 16.70 8.34 -11.83
C TRP A 78 17.40 8.71 -13.14
N ASP A 79 16.86 9.73 -13.82
CA ASP A 79 17.24 10.08 -15.18
C ASP A 79 18.74 10.36 -15.33
N GLY A 80 19.40 9.60 -16.20
CA GLY A 80 20.75 9.91 -16.70
C GLY A 80 21.88 10.01 -15.67
N GLY A 81 21.68 9.56 -14.42
CA GLY A 81 22.64 9.80 -13.34
C GLY A 81 22.58 11.22 -12.77
N SER A 82 21.38 11.81 -12.74
CA SER A 82 21.02 13.15 -12.26
C SER A 82 22.04 13.78 -11.29
N ARG A 83 22.65 14.91 -11.67
CA ARG A 83 23.55 15.69 -10.80
C ARG A 83 23.03 17.11 -10.60
N LEU A 84 21.86 17.23 -9.99
CA LEU A 84 21.22 18.52 -9.75
C LEU A 84 22.12 19.38 -8.85
N GLY A 85 22.36 20.60 -9.31
CA GLY A 85 23.15 21.58 -8.57
C GLY A 85 24.62 21.22 -8.38
N ASP A 86 25.18 20.35 -9.23
CA ASP A 86 26.58 19.92 -9.15
C ASP A 86 27.52 21.12 -9.02
N THR A 87 28.19 21.18 -7.88
CA THR A 87 29.06 22.28 -7.48
C THR A 87 30.28 21.73 -6.74
N ALA A 88 31.32 22.56 -6.62
CA ALA A 88 32.55 22.22 -5.93
C ALA A 88 32.79 23.15 -4.74
N VAL A 89 33.50 22.64 -3.73
CA VAL A 89 34.03 23.45 -2.63
C VAL A 89 34.98 24.51 -3.21
N PRO A 90 34.74 25.81 -2.94
CA PRO A 90 35.56 26.88 -3.48
C PRO A 90 36.97 26.87 -2.89
N SER A 91 37.90 27.58 -3.55
CA SER A 91 39.27 27.74 -3.04
C SER A 91 39.27 28.33 -1.63
N GLY A 92 40.08 27.73 -0.73
CA GLY A 92 40.12 28.09 0.69
C GLY A 92 38.93 27.60 1.54
N GLY A 93 37.91 26.99 0.93
CA GLY A 93 36.75 26.44 1.62
C GLY A 93 37.01 25.07 2.25
N ARG A 94 36.21 24.73 3.28
CA ARG A 94 36.18 23.40 3.91
C ARG A 94 34.84 22.69 3.77
N GLY A 95 33.90 23.30 3.07
CA GLY A 95 32.60 22.75 2.79
C GLY A 95 31.84 23.65 1.83
N TRP A 96 30.80 23.11 1.22
CA TRP A 96 29.92 23.82 0.30
C TRP A 96 28.60 23.09 0.15
N ARG A 97 27.65 23.72 -0.55
CA ARG A 97 26.31 23.18 -0.74
C ARG A 97 25.74 23.54 -2.11
N THR A 98 24.82 22.70 -2.56
CA THR A 98 23.99 22.92 -3.76
C THR A 98 22.93 24.01 -3.53
N GLN A 99 22.16 24.36 -4.57
CA GLN A 99 20.87 25.04 -4.38
C GLN A 99 19.77 24.04 -3.99
N MET A 100 18.56 24.53 -3.65
CA MET A 100 17.42 23.67 -3.35
C MET A 100 16.70 23.21 -4.61
N TYR A 101 16.24 21.96 -4.62
CA TYR A 101 15.46 21.35 -5.70
C TYR A 101 14.20 20.68 -5.14
N ASN A 102 13.11 20.74 -5.90
CA ASN A 102 11.84 20.10 -5.55
C ASN A 102 11.97 18.58 -5.48
N VAL A 103 11.29 18.00 -4.49
CA VAL A 103 11.18 16.55 -4.32
C VAL A 103 10.16 15.96 -5.30
N ASP A 104 8.92 16.44 -5.26
CA ASP A 104 7.81 15.98 -6.11
C ASP A 104 7.69 16.86 -7.38
N ASP A 105 7.14 16.31 -8.46
CA ASP A 105 6.72 17.07 -9.66
C ASP A 105 5.22 16.89 -9.90
N TRP A 106 4.41 17.86 -9.46
CA TRP A 106 2.96 17.80 -9.59
C TRP A 106 2.44 18.01 -11.02
N ASN A 107 3.26 18.53 -11.94
CA ASN A 107 2.87 18.65 -13.35
C ASN A 107 2.73 17.29 -14.01
N THR A 108 3.60 16.35 -13.63
CA THR A 108 3.58 14.96 -14.10
C THR A 108 2.97 13.99 -13.08
N LYS A 109 2.67 14.50 -11.87
CA LYS A 109 2.27 13.76 -10.66
C LYS A 109 3.33 12.73 -10.23
N GLY A 110 4.60 13.08 -10.42
CA GLY A 110 5.74 12.31 -9.93
C GLY A 110 5.87 12.49 -8.42
N VAL A 111 5.81 11.38 -7.68
CA VAL A 111 6.07 11.36 -6.24
C VAL A 111 7.54 10.98 -6.07
N GLY A 112 8.34 11.94 -5.61
CA GLY A 112 9.78 11.86 -5.74
C GLY A 112 10.52 11.59 -4.44
N ALA A 113 11.83 11.43 -4.62
CA ALA A 113 12.82 11.27 -3.57
C ALA A 113 14.12 11.97 -3.98
N LEU A 114 14.88 12.44 -2.99
CA LEU A 114 16.21 13.01 -3.18
C LEU A 114 17.26 12.18 -2.44
N ARG A 115 18.49 12.18 -2.95
CA ARG A 115 19.68 11.78 -2.20
C ARG A 115 20.83 12.75 -2.47
N ALA A 116 21.64 13.01 -1.46
CA ALA A 116 22.85 13.81 -1.60
C ALA A 116 24.03 12.90 -1.96
N CYS A 117 24.80 13.29 -2.97
CA CYS A 117 26.00 12.59 -3.38
C CYS A 117 27.19 13.54 -3.34
N GLY A 118 28.36 13.02 -2.99
CA GLY A 118 29.58 13.80 -2.93
C GLY A 118 30.80 12.99 -3.34
N GLN A 119 31.81 13.71 -3.83
CA GLN A 119 33.04 13.14 -4.34
C GLN A 119 34.22 14.01 -3.92
N PRO A 120 35.15 13.52 -3.08
CA PRO A 120 36.42 14.19 -2.85
C PRO A 120 37.15 14.37 -4.19
N ALA A 121 37.97 15.41 -4.33
CA ALA A 121 38.68 15.68 -5.58
C ALA A 121 39.50 14.45 -6.05
N GLY A 122 39.09 13.85 -7.17
CA GLY A 122 39.69 12.62 -7.71
C GLY A 122 39.40 11.33 -6.93
N GLY A 123 38.50 11.37 -5.94
CA GLY A 123 38.13 10.25 -5.06
C GLY A 123 36.88 9.48 -5.49
N ALA A 124 36.47 8.54 -4.66
CA ALA A 124 35.25 7.76 -4.84
C ALA A 124 34.00 8.60 -4.53
N ILE A 125 32.87 8.22 -5.14
CA ILE A 125 31.56 8.82 -4.86
C ILE A 125 30.94 8.08 -3.68
N ALA A 126 30.34 8.82 -2.74
CA ALA A 126 29.38 8.28 -1.79
C ALA A 126 28.07 9.07 -1.86
N CYS A 127 26.97 8.40 -1.55
CA CYS A 127 25.64 9.02 -1.51
C CYS A 127 24.93 8.64 -0.22
N THR A 128 24.07 9.54 0.25
CA THR A 128 23.10 9.23 1.31
C THR A 128 22.10 8.18 0.81
N PRO A 129 21.42 7.48 1.73
CA PRO A 129 20.13 6.87 1.41
C PRO A 129 19.19 7.91 0.77
N TRP A 130 18.22 7.42 -0.02
CA TRP A 130 17.12 8.25 -0.47
C TRP A 130 16.27 8.68 0.73
N ALA A 131 15.80 9.93 0.71
CA ALA A 131 14.85 10.45 1.67
C ALA A 131 13.93 11.48 0.98
N ARG A 132 12.94 11.97 1.72
CA ARG A 132 11.94 12.92 1.23
C ARG A 132 11.59 13.97 2.28
N THR A 133 10.87 14.99 1.84
CA THR A 133 10.21 15.97 2.73
C THR A 133 9.01 15.35 3.42
N THR A 134 8.53 15.98 4.49
CA THR A 134 7.27 15.65 5.16
C THR A 134 6.04 16.18 4.40
N TRP A 135 6.21 16.64 3.16
CA TRP A 135 5.13 17.06 2.27
C TRP A 135 4.25 15.85 1.91
N ASN A 136 2.93 15.98 2.11
CA ASN A 136 1.97 14.87 2.08
C ASN A 136 2.35 13.70 3.02
N ALA A 137 3.09 13.98 4.10
CA ALA A 137 3.59 12.98 5.04
C ALA A 137 3.58 13.50 6.48
N GLY A 138 2.51 14.20 6.86
CA GLY A 138 2.36 14.82 8.19
C GLY A 138 2.06 13.85 9.34
N SER A 139 1.78 12.59 9.03
CA SER A 139 1.53 11.49 9.97
C SER A 139 2.17 10.21 9.45
N ARG A 140 2.32 9.18 10.31
CA ARG A 140 2.83 7.87 9.90
C ARG A 140 2.02 7.27 8.73
N SER A 141 0.70 7.38 8.79
CA SER A 141 -0.19 6.83 7.74
C SER A 141 -0.09 7.60 6.43
N THR A 142 -0.03 8.94 6.47
CA THR A 142 0.13 9.75 5.25
C THR A 142 1.52 9.59 4.63
N ALA A 143 2.56 9.43 5.46
CA ALA A 143 3.91 9.09 4.99
C ALA A 143 3.94 7.72 4.28
N ALA A 144 3.32 6.70 4.88
CA ALA A 144 3.20 5.38 4.26
C ALA A 144 2.37 5.39 2.97
N ALA A 145 1.29 6.19 2.92
CA ALA A 145 0.48 6.37 1.71
C ALA A 145 1.28 7.01 0.59
N THR A 146 2.06 8.03 0.92
CA THR A 146 2.89 8.68 -0.07
C THR A 146 4.03 7.77 -0.55
N ALA A 147 4.59 6.94 0.34
CA ALA A 147 5.55 5.93 -0.05
C ALA A 147 4.95 4.84 -0.94
N LEU A 148 3.70 4.43 -0.72
CA LEU A 148 2.97 3.55 -1.65
C LEU A 148 2.80 4.22 -3.02
N MET A 149 2.50 5.51 -3.07
CA MET A 149 2.32 6.25 -4.31
C MET A 149 3.60 6.39 -5.15
N MET A 150 4.79 6.25 -4.56
CA MET A 150 6.05 6.10 -5.32
C MET A 150 6.12 4.80 -6.15
N SER A 151 5.20 3.85 -5.92
CA SER A 151 5.07 2.62 -6.73
C SER A 151 3.94 2.69 -7.77
N PHE A 152 3.20 3.80 -7.84
CA PHE A 152 2.12 3.97 -8.81
C PHE A 152 2.69 4.18 -10.21
N ASP A 153 2.57 3.16 -11.05
CA ASP A 153 3.13 3.16 -12.39
C ASP A 153 2.32 4.08 -13.31
N ARG A 154 3.01 5.05 -13.93
CA ARG A 154 2.35 6.08 -14.74
C ARG A 154 1.85 5.56 -16.09
N ASN A 155 2.25 4.38 -16.53
CA ASN A 155 1.85 3.77 -17.81
C ASN A 155 0.68 2.81 -17.64
N SER A 156 0.79 1.84 -16.72
CA SER A 156 -0.24 0.85 -16.41
C SER A 156 -1.36 1.41 -15.53
N LYS A 157 -1.06 2.47 -14.76
CA LYS A 157 -1.96 3.03 -13.74
C LYS A 157 -2.31 2.00 -12.65
N LEU A 158 -1.37 1.10 -12.37
CA LEU A 158 -1.41 0.10 -11.30
C LEU A 158 -0.21 0.30 -10.37
N PHE A 159 -0.21 -0.37 -9.22
CA PHE A 159 0.90 -0.31 -8.27
C PHE A 159 1.90 -1.45 -8.52
N GLY A 160 3.20 -1.14 -8.46
CA GLY A 160 4.26 -2.15 -8.47
C GLY A 160 4.38 -2.97 -9.76
N GLY A 161 3.84 -2.48 -10.89
CA GLY A 161 3.90 -3.13 -12.19
C GLY A 161 2.58 -3.78 -12.61
N ASN A 162 2.57 -5.11 -12.78
CA ASN A 162 1.50 -5.90 -13.42
C ASN A 162 0.70 -6.83 -12.48
N GLY A 163 0.85 -6.69 -11.16
CA GLY A 163 0.02 -7.42 -10.20
C GLY A 163 -1.42 -6.91 -10.25
N TRP A 164 -2.37 -7.76 -10.66
CA TRP A 164 -3.75 -7.34 -10.92
C TRP A 164 -4.54 -7.11 -9.64
N TRP A 165 -4.75 -8.16 -8.84
CA TRP A 165 -5.53 -8.06 -7.60
C TRP A 165 -4.79 -7.34 -6.46
N THR A 166 -3.45 -7.44 -6.44
CA THR A 166 -2.62 -6.73 -5.47
C THR A 166 -2.66 -5.21 -5.70
N ALA A 167 -2.82 -4.75 -6.96
CA ALA A 167 -3.06 -3.34 -7.25
C ALA A 167 -4.43 -2.84 -6.74
N ALA A 168 -5.46 -3.70 -6.74
CA ALA A 168 -6.76 -3.36 -6.14
C ALA A 168 -6.63 -3.10 -4.64
N ASN A 169 -5.82 -3.91 -3.95
CA ASN A 169 -5.52 -3.72 -2.53
C ASN A 169 -4.72 -2.45 -2.27
N ALA A 170 -3.70 -2.16 -3.08
CA ALA A 170 -2.93 -0.93 -2.96
C ALA A 170 -3.81 0.32 -3.18
N LEU A 171 -4.69 0.29 -4.19
CA LEU A 171 -5.64 1.38 -4.42
C LEU A 171 -6.61 1.53 -3.23
N THR A 172 -7.12 0.43 -2.69
CA THR A 172 -8.01 0.44 -1.51
C THR A 172 -7.32 1.09 -0.31
N ALA A 173 -6.05 0.75 -0.04
CA ALA A 173 -5.29 1.33 1.07
C ALA A 173 -5.08 2.85 0.91
N VAL A 174 -4.88 3.34 -0.32
CA VAL A 174 -4.81 4.79 -0.62
C VAL A 174 -6.16 5.47 -0.43
N ILE A 175 -7.26 4.85 -0.88
CA ILE A 175 -8.62 5.38 -0.70
C ILE A 175 -8.96 5.50 0.80
N ASP A 176 -8.71 4.43 1.57
CA ASP A 176 -8.95 4.42 3.00
C ASP A 176 -8.09 5.45 3.73
N ASN A 177 -6.82 5.60 3.33
CA ASN A 177 -5.97 6.64 3.88
C ASN A 177 -6.52 8.04 3.61
N SER A 178 -7.01 8.30 2.41
CA SER A 178 -7.61 9.60 2.06
C SER A 178 -8.83 9.91 2.93
N ARG A 179 -9.69 8.90 3.18
CA ARG A 179 -10.86 9.01 4.05
C ARG A 179 -10.49 9.26 5.52
N ILE A 180 -9.49 8.55 6.03
CA ILE A 180 -9.09 8.61 7.45
C ILE A 180 -8.28 9.86 7.76
N SER A 181 -7.33 10.22 6.90
CA SER A 181 -6.41 11.35 7.13
C SER A 181 -6.92 12.68 6.59
N GLY A 182 -7.90 12.66 5.67
CA GLY A 182 -8.30 13.84 4.90
C GLY A 182 -7.32 14.23 3.78
N MET A 183 -6.24 13.46 3.56
CA MET A 183 -5.26 13.75 2.51
C MET A 183 -5.81 13.40 1.11
N GLY A 184 -6.17 14.42 0.34
CA GLY A 184 -6.75 14.28 -1.01
C GLY A 184 -5.75 14.18 -2.16
N SER A 185 -4.44 14.33 -1.89
CA SER A 185 -3.38 14.52 -2.90
C SER A 185 -3.26 13.39 -3.92
N TYR A 186 -3.71 12.18 -3.59
CA TYR A 186 -3.58 10.98 -4.43
C TYR A 186 -4.90 10.44 -4.98
N THR A 187 -6.01 11.15 -4.77
CA THR A 187 -7.34 10.74 -5.25
C THR A 187 -7.42 10.58 -6.77
N TYR A 188 -6.51 11.21 -7.52
CA TYR A 188 -6.40 11.02 -8.97
C TYR A 188 -6.13 9.57 -9.37
N ALA A 189 -5.52 8.76 -8.50
CA ALA A 189 -5.21 7.36 -8.78
C ALA A 189 -6.49 6.56 -9.05
N ILE A 190 -7.60 6.89 -8.36
CA ILE A 190 -8.89 6.20 -8.53
C ILE A 190 -9.38 6.29 -9.98
N ALA A 191 -9.44 7.51 -10.53
CA ALA A 191 -9.90 7.73 -11.90
C ALA A 191 -8.88 7.22 -12.93
N GLU A 192 -7.58 7.49 -12.73
CA GLU A 192 -6.54 7.05 -13.68
C GLU A 192 -6.47 5.52 -13.78
N THR A 193 -6.58 4.79 -12.66
CA THR A 193 -6.62 3.33 -12.65
C THR A 193 -7.86 2.81 -13.37
N TYR A 194 -9.04 3.38 -13.05
CA TYR A 194 -10.31 2.97 -13.66
C TYR A 194 -10.30 3.17 -15.18
N ASP A 195 -10.05 4.41 -15.63
CA ASP A 195 -10.16 4.79 -17.05
C ASP A 195 -9.16 4.00 -17.92
N LYS A 196 -7.98 3.69 -17.37
CA LYS A 196 -6.96 2.91 -18.07
C LYS A 196 -7.32 1.43 -18.21
N ASN A 197 -7.91 0.84 -17.17
CA ASN A 197 -7.97 -0.62 -17.03
C ASN A 197 -9.39 -1.21 -17.10
N VAL A 198 -10.45 -0.39 -17.21
CA VAL A 198 -11.84 -0.90 -17.27
C VAL A 198 -12.09 -1.88 -18.41
N ASN A 199 -11.35 -1.82 -19.51
CA ASN A 199 -11.47 -2.77 -20.63
C ASN A 199 -10.37 -3.85 -20.67
N ALA A 200 -9.51 -3.91 -19.65
CA ALA A 200 -8.48 -4.93 -19.55
C ALA A 200 -9.09 -6.28 -19.14
N GLN A 201 -8.40 -7.38 -19.46
CA GLN A 201 -8.80 -8.75 -19.15
C GLN A 201 -10.23 -9.07 -19.62
N GLY A 202 -11.11 -9.52 -18.71
CA GLY A 202 -12.53 -9.80 -18.99
C GLY A 202 -13.41 -8.54 -19.08
N GLY A 203 -12.83 -7.34 -18.94
CA GLY A 203 -13.54 -6.07 -18.88
C GLY A 203 -14.30 -5.89 -17.55
N GLN A 204 -14.56 -4.63 -17.22
CA GLN A 204 -15.12 -4.19 -15.95
C GLN A 204 -14.34 -4.72 -14.74
N PHE A 205 -13.02 -4.86 -14.86
CA PHE A 205 -12.12 -5.40 -13.84
C PHE A 205 -12.27 -6.90 -13.51
N ARG A 206 -13.09 -7.63 -14.27
CA ARG A 206 -13.27 -9.09 -14.13
C ARG A 206 -12.13 -9.86 -14.80
N ASN A 207 -11.88 -11.07 -14.30
CA ASN A 207 -11.06 -12.08 -14.98
C ASN A 207 -11.50 -13.52 -14.61
N GLU A 208 -10.71 -14.52 -14.99
CA GLU A 208 -10.96 -15.93 -14.72
C GLU A 208 -10.75 -16.35 -13.26
N TYR A 209 -10.08 -15.51 -12.45
CA TYR A 209 -9.87 -15.71 -11.01
C TYR A 209 -10.92 -14.89 -10.23
N LEU A 210 -11.81 -15.57 -9.53
CA LEU A 210 -12.99 -14.91 -8.96
C LEU A 210 -12.63 -14.07 -7.72
N ASP A 211 -11.60 -14.46 -6.99
CA ASP A 211 -10.97 -13.66 -5.94
C ASP A 211 -10.38 -12.35 -6.48
N ASP A 212 -9.62 -12.38 -7.57
CA ASP A 212 -9.11 -11.17 -8.25
C ASP A 212 -10.25 -10.17 -8.57
N THR A 213 -11.35 -10.70 -9.10
CA THR A 213 -12.55 -9.91 -9.39
C THR A 213 -13.18 -9.36 -8.11
N GLY A 214 -13.24 -10.15 -7.03
CA GLY A 214 -13.75 -9.72 -5.73
C GLY A 214 -12.92 -8.59 -5.10
N TRP A 215 -11.60 -8.63 -5.24
CA TRP A 215 -10.70 -7.56 -4.77
C TRP A 215 -10.97 -6.23 -5.47
N TRP A 216 -11.15 -6.25 -6.80
CA TRP A 216 -11.52 -5.05 -7.55
C TRP A 216 -12.92 -4.56 -7.20
N GLY A 217 -13.90 -5.46 -7.07
CA GLY A 217 -15.26 -5.09 -6.67
C GLY A 217 -15.28 -4.32 -5.35
N LEU A 218 -14.50 -4.75 -4.35
CA LEU A 218 -14.36 -4.04 -3.08
C LEU A 218 -13.61 -2.70 -3.22
N ALA A 219 -12.57 -2.62 -4.06
CA ALA A 219 -11.89 -1.36 -4.36
C ALA A 219 -12.86 -0.35 -5.00
N TRP A 220 -13.79 -0.81 -5.86
CA TRP A 220 -14.80 0.05 -6.49
C TRP A 220 -15.92 0.45 -5.55
N VAL A 221 -16.28 -0.40 -4.58
CA VAL A 221 -17.13 0.03 -3.45
C VAL A 221 -16.45 1.15 -2.68
N ALA A 222 -15.16 1.01 -2.35
CA ALA A 222 -14.42 2.05 -1.63
C ALA A 222 -14.31 3.36 -2.45
N ALA A 223 -14.10 3.25 -3.76
CA ALA A 223 -14.07 4.40 -4.68
C ALA A 223 -15.43 5.11 -4.76
N TYR A 224 -16.53 4.36 -4.81
CA TYR A 224 -17.89 4.94 -4.75
C TYR A 224 -18.11 5.69 -3.45
N ASP A 225 -17.76 5.09 -2.30
CA ASP A 225 -17.89 5.75 -1.00
C ASP A 225 -17.09 7.07 -0.91
N ALA A 226 -15.92 7.12 -1.56
CA ALA A 226 -15.05 8.28 -1.53
C ALA A 226 -15.47 9.40 -2.49
N THR A 227 -16.16 9.07 -3.59
CA THR A 227 -16.39 10.01 -4.71
C THR A 227 -17.86 10.28 -5.01
N GLY A 228 -18.76 9.36 -4.66
CA GLY A 228 -20.16 9.37 -5.09
C GLY A 228 -20.38 9.03 -6.57
N ASP A 229 -19.33 8.69 -7.33
CA ASP A 229 -19.45 8.40 -8.76
C ASP A 229 -19.99 6.98 -9.00
N SER A 230 -21.21 6.93 -9.55
CA SER A 230 -21.94 5.69 -9.81
C SER A 230 -21.24 4.68 -10.72
N ARG A 231 -20.25 5.10 -11.54
CA ARG A 231 -19.51 4.16 -12.40
C ARG A 231 -18.77 3.09 -11.59
N TYR A 232 -18.27 3.47 -10.42
CA TYR A 232 -17.57 2.54 -9.53
C TYR A 232 -18.55 1.53 -8.92
N LEU A 233 -19.69 2.00 -8.40
CA LEU A 233 -20.71 1.09 -7.85
C LEU A 233 -21.27 0.15 -8.93
N ASN A 234 -21.49 0.63 -10.15
CA ASN A 234 -21.93 -0.19 -11.27
C ASN A 234 -20.90 -1.26 -11.66
N THR A 235 -19.61 -0.96 -11.54
CA THR A 235 -18.53 -1.94 -11.79
C THR A 235 -18.47 -2.98 -10.68
N ALA A 236 -18.56 -2.56 -9.41
CA ALA A 236 -18.67 -3.48 -8.27
C ALA A 236 -19.86 -4.45 -8.40
N ARG A 237 -20.99 -4.00 -8.95
CA ARG A 237 -22.14 -4.85 -9.26
C ARG A 237 -21.80 -5.89 -10.33
N ALA A 238 -21.13 -5.50 -11.41
CA ALA A 238 -20.70 -6.41 -12.47
C ALA A 238 -19.73 -7.48 -11.93
N ASP A 239 -18.83 -7.10 -11.02
CA ASP A 239 -17.91 -8.01 -10.35
C ASP A 239 -18.66 -9.02 -9.46
N ALA A 240 -19.60 -8.56 -8.63
CA ALA A 240 -20.41 -9.45 -7.79
C ALA A 240 -21.30 -10.39 -8.61
N ASP A 241 -21.87 -9.91 -9.72
CA ASP A 241 -22.69 -10.72 -10.62
C ASP A 241 -21.83 -11.76 -11.36
N HIS A 242 -20.59 -11.44 -11.70
CA HIS A 242 -19.62 -12.39 -12.28
C HIS A 242 -19.23 -13.48 -11.28
N MET A 243 -18.92 -13.11 -10.03
CA MET A 243 -18.69 -14.08 -8.97
C MET A 243 -19.91 -14.97 -8.74
N HIS A 244 -21.11 -14.40 -8.68
CA HIS A 244 -22.35 -15.16 -8.50
C HIS A 244 -22.64 -16.13 -9.65
N ALA A 245 -22.35 -15.75 -10.90
CA ALA A 245 -22.46 -16.65 -12.06
C ALA A 245 -21.53 -17.87 -11.97
N ASN A 246 -20.54 -17.83 -11.06
CA ASN A 246 -19.61 -18.90 -10.76
C ASN A 246 -19.89 -19.58 -9.40
N TRP A 247 -21.02 -19.27 -8.77
CA TRP A 247 -21.59 -20.11 -7.73
C TRP A 247 -22.09 -21.44 -8.32
N ASN A 248 -21.81 -22.56 -7.65
CA ASN A 248 -22.34 -23.87 -8.07
C ASN A 248 -22.52 -24.84 -6.89
N ASP A 249 -23.25 -25.93 -7.11
CA ASP A 249 -23.63 -26.91 -6.09
C ASP A 249 -22.50 -27.86 -5.64
N THR A 250 -21.30 -27.76 -6.21
CA THR A 250 -20.15 -28.55 -5.74
C THR A 250 -19.87 -28.18 -4.29
N CYS A 251 -19.78 -29.17 -3.42
CA CYS A 251 -19.68 -28.97 -1.97
C CYS A 251 -20.87 -28.19 -1.36
N GLY A 252 -22.05 -28.34 -1.95
CA GLY A 252 -23.29 -27.77 -1.43
C GLY A 252 -23.46 -26.27 -1.66
N GLY A 253 -22.58 -25.64 -2.46
CA GLY A 253 -22.64 -24.20 -2.73
C GLY A 253 -21.26 -23.54 -2.88
N GLY A 254 -21.24 -22.23 -2.68
CA GLY A 254 -20.05 -21.39 -2.75
C GLY A 254 -19.65 -21.01 -4.18
N VAL A 255 -18.83 -19.98 -4.28
CA VAL A 255 -18.17 -19.54 -5.51
C VAL A 255 -16.88 -20.34 -5.70
N ARG A 256 -16.66 -20.82 -6.94
CA ARG A 256 -15.39 -21.47 -7.31
C ARG A 256 -14.27 -20.44 -7.46
N TRP A 257 -13.04 -20.84 -7.15
CA TRP A 257 -11.87 -19.97 -7.23
C TRP A 257 -11.60 -19.45 -8.64
N ASN A 258 -11.70 -20.30 -9.67
CA ASN A 258 -11.53 -19.89 -11.04
C ASN A 258 -12.57 -20.51 -11.98
N THR A 259 -12.78 -19.89 -13.15
CA THR A 259 -13.83 -20.29 -14.10
C THR A 259 -13.62 -21.65 -14.77
N ASN A 260 -12.41 -22.22 -14.64
CA ASN A 260 -12.02 -23.48 -15.29
C ASN A 260 -11.96 -24.67 -14.31
N GLY A 261 -12.24 -24.44 -13.03
CA GLY A 261 -12.16 -25.45 -11.98
C GLY A 261 -13.42 -25.51 -11.12
N ASN A 262 -13.36 -26.32 -10.06
CA ASN A 262 -14.39 -26.41 -9.02
C ASN A 262 -13.81 -26.25 -7.60
N TYR A 263 -12.56 -25.82 -7.49
CA TYR A 263 -11.93 -25.60 -6.19
C TYR A 263 -12.67 -24.48 -5.44
N LYS A 264 -13.01 -24.74 -4.18
CA LYS A 264 -13.64 -23.77 -3.28
C LYS A 264 -12.59 -23.36 -2.25
N ASN A 265 -12.06 -22.15 -2.39
CA ASN A 265 -11.17 -21.57 -1.39
C ASN A 265 -11.90 -20.51 -0.57
N ALA A 266 -11.39 -20.27 0.63
CA ALA A 266 -11.95 -19.35 1.60
C ALA A 266 -11.99 -17.93 1.03
N ILE A 267 -10.85 -17.45 0.50
CA ILE A 267 -10.73 -16.06 0.05
C ILE A 267 -11.79 -15.63 -0.98
N THR A 268 -12.07 -16.45 -2.00
CA THR A 268 -13.08 -16.11 -3.02
C THR A 268 -14.46 -15.92 -2.39
N ASN A 269 -14.80 -16.79 -1.44
CA ASN A 269 -16.11 -16.82 -0.81
C ASN A 269 -16.27 -15.72 0.24
N GLU A 270 -15.20 -15.40 0.99
CA GLU A 270 -15.16 -14.27 1.92
C GLU A 270 -15.29 -12.92 1.19
N LEU A 271 -14.60 -12.77 0.05
CA LEU A 271 -14.71 -11.58 -0.80
C LEU A 271 -16.12 -11.44 -1.36
N TYR A 272 -16.72 -12.54 -1.81
CA TYR A 272 -18.09 -12.54 -2.33
C TYR A 272 -19.10 -12.15 -1.24
N LEU A 273 -18.95 -12.71 -0.03
CA LEU A 273 -19.76 -12.34 1.13
C LEU A 273 -19.67 -10.85 1.44
N ARG A 274 -18.44 -10.33 1.49
CA ARG A 274 -18.19 -8.92 1.78
C ARG A 274 -18.75 -8.01 0.70
N LEU A 275 -18.52 -8.33 -0.57
CA LEU A 275 -18.95 -7.53 -1.70
C LEU A 275 -20.47 -7.46 -1.82
N THR A 276 -21.16 -8.60 -1.71
CA THR A 276 -22.63 -8.65 -1.74
C THR A 276 -23.26 -7.91 -0.56
N SER A 277 -22.72 -8.06 0.65
CA SER A 277 -23.16 -7.29 1.83
C SER A 277 -22.95 -5.78 1.63
N ALA A 278 -21.79 -5.40 1.10
CA ALA A 278 -21.44 -4.00 0.87
C ALA A 278 -22.30 -3.34 -0.20
N LEU A 279 -22.63 -4.07 -1.29
CA LEU A 279 -23.53 -3.61 -2.35
C LEU A 279 -24.94 -3.37 -1.82
N HIS A 280 -25.48 -4.32 -1.05
CA HIS A 280 -26.80 -4.17 -0.41
C HIS A 280 -26.86 -2.88 0.44
N ASN A 281 -25.84 -2.65 1.26
CA ASN A 281 -25.74 -1.47 2.13
C ASN A 281 -25.69 -0.12 1.39
N ARG A 282 -25.50 -0.13 0.05
CA ARG A 282 -25.31 1.07 -0.79
C ARG A 282 -26.37 1.20 -1.88
N ILE A 283 -27.24 0.20 -2.07
CA ILE A 283 -28.29 0.20 -3.10
C ILE A 283 -29.65 0.23 -2.38
N PRO A 284 -30.34 1.38 -2.37
CA PRO A 284 -31.65 1.49 -1.72
C PRO A 284 -32.66 0.47 -2.25
N GLY A 285 -33.27 -0.29 -1.35
CA GLY A 285 -34.29 -1.29 -1.68
C GLY A 285 -33.76 -2.57 -2.32
N ASP A 286 -32.43 -2.77 -2.39
CA ASP A 286 -31.88 -4.05 -2.83
C ASP A 286 -32.31 -5.19 -1.89
N THR A 287 -32.72 -6.31 -2.47
CA THR A 287 -32.91 -7.57 -1.74
C THR A 287 -32.06 -8.69 -2.32
N ALA A 288 -31.60 -8.55 -3.57
CA ALA A 288 -30.91 -9.62 -4.29
C ALA A 288 -29.50 -9.85 -3.73
N TYR A 289 -28.73 -8.78 -3.47
CA TYR A 289 -27.41 -8.95 -2.88
C TYR A 289 -27.50 -9.34 -1.41
N LEU A 290 -28.53 -8.90 -0.67
CA LEU A 290 -28.79 -9.38 0.68
C LEU A 290 -29.03 -10.89 0.75
N ASP A 291 -29.90 -11.41 -0.12
CA ASP A 291 -30.22 -12.84 -0.16
C ASP A 291 -28.98 -13.68 -0.54
N ARG A 292 -28.17 -13.17 -1.47
CA ARG A 292 -26.87 -13.76 -1.83
C ARG A 292 -25.90 -13.76 -0.65
N ALA A 293 -25.77 -12.65 0.06
CA ALA A 293 -24.88 -12.55 1.22
C ALA A 293 -25.29 -13.51 2.35
N ARG A 294 -26.59 -13.63 2.63
CA ARG A 294 -27.13 -14.59 3.61
C ARG A 294 -26.86 -16.03 3.20
N SER A 295 -27.05 -16.35 1.93
CA SER A 295 -26.81 -17.70 1.39
C SER A 295 -25.33 -18.06 1.44
N GLU A 296 -24.46 -17.13 1.05
CA GLU A 296 -23.01 -17.28 1.16
C GLU A 296 -22.58 -17.51 2.60
N TRP A 297 -23.00 -16.66 3.55
CA TRP A 297 -22.61 -16.84 4.95
C TRP A 297 -23.11 -18.16 5.54
N SER A 298 -24.35 -18.56 5.23
CA SER A 298 -24.90 -19.84 5.65
C SER A 298 -24.07 -21.01 5.12
N TRP A 299 -23.64 -20.96 3.86
CA TRP A 299 -22.78 -21.98 3.27
C TRP A 299 -21.37 -21.95 3.88
N PHE A 300 -20.73 -20.78 3.95
CA PHE A 300 -19.37 -20.63 4.45
C PHE A 300 -19.23 -21.16 5.87
N LYS A 301 -20.16 -20.80 6.76
CA LYS A 301 -20.22 -21.28 8.15
C LYS A 301 -20.40 -22.80 8.25
N ALA A 302 -21.08 -23.42 7.28
CA ALA A 302 -21.31 -24.87 7.25
C ALA A 302 -20.26 -25.66 6.44
N SER A 303 -19.39 -24.98 5.69
CA SER A 303 -18.42 -25.60 4.78
C SER A 303 -17.35 -26.44 5.48
N GLY A 304 -17.08 -26.14 6.76
CA GLY A 304 -15.98 -26.72 7.54
C GLY A 304 -14.64 -26.01 7.40
N MET A 305 -14.53 -24.92 6.61
CA MET A 305 -13.28 -24.15 6.49
C MET A 305 -12.89 -23.43 7.78
N ILE A 306 -13.86 -23.04 8.62
CA ILE A 306 -13.62 -22.62 10.01
C ILE A 306 -13.32 -23.88 10.82
N ASN A 307 -12.08 -24.01 11.29
CA ASN A 307 -11.61 -25.20 12.00
C ASN A 307 -11.88 -25.12 13.52
N GLY A 308 -11.47 -26.16 14.24
CA GLY A 308 -11.68 -26.29 15.69
C GLY A 308 -10.95 -25.26 16.55
N ASP A 309 -9.96 -24.56 15.99
CA ASP A 309 -9.22 -23.48 16.65
C ASP A 309 -9.80 -22.09 16.33
N HIS A 310 -10.97 -22.05 15.68
CA HIS A 310 -11.62 -20.82 15.18
C HIS A 310 -10.76 -20.05 14.17
N MET A 311 -9.96 -20.79 13.39
CA MET A 311 -9.14 -20.28 12.30
C MET A 311 -9.66 -20.81 10.96
N ILE A 312 -9.40 -20.08 9.87
CA ILE A 312 -9.88 -20.42 8.54
C ILE A 312 -8.73 -21.01 7.71
N ASN A 313 -8.87 -22.29 7.34
CA ASN A 313 -7.97 -22.94 6.39
C ASN A 313 -8.28 -22.51 4.94
N ASP A 314 -7.34 -22.74 4.03
CA ASP A 314 -7.40 -22.22 2.66
C ASP A 314 -8.65 -22.61 1.85
N GLY A 315 -9.22 -23.80 2.07
CA GLY A 315 -10.30 -24.26 1.22
C GLY A 315 -10.80 -25.68 1.48
N LEU A 316 -11.52 -26.20 0.50
CA LEU A 316 -12.08 -27.55 0.52
C LEU A 316 -11.32 -28.48 -0.43
N SER A 317 -11.06 -29.70 0.04
CA SER A 317 -10.59 -30.81 -0.79
C SER A 317 -11.67 -31.24 -1.81
N SER A 318 -11.29 -32.10 -2.77
CA SER A 318 -12.24 -32.68 -3.72
C SER A 318 -13.34 -33.52 -3.06
N GLY A 319 -13.12 -33.99 -1.82
CA GLY A 319 -14.12 -34.68 -1.00
C GLY A 319 -15.02 -33.73 -0.20
N CYS A 320 -14.95 -32.42 -0.45
CA CYS A 320 -15.72 -31.39 0.26
C CYS A 320 -15.49 -31.36 1.79
N ALA A 321 -14.30 -31.75 2.21
CA ALA A 321 -13.81 -31.57 3.57
C ALA A 321 -12.74 -30.46 3.59
N ASN A 322 -12.59 -29.79 4.74
CA ASN A 322 -11.50 -28.84 4.98
C ASN A 322 -10.16 -29.45 4.55
N ASN A 323 -9.39 -28.70 3.75
CA ASN A 323 -8.13 -29.17 3.17
C ASN A 323 -6.94 -29.15 4.15
N GLY A 324 -7.10 -28.57 5.36
CA GLY A 324 -6.06 -28.47 6.39
C GLY A 324 -4.84 -27.63 5.98
N GLN A 325 -4.93 -26.87 4.89
CA GLN A 325 -3.85 -26.00 4.40
C GLN A 325 -3.66 -24.79 5.31
N PRO A 326 -2.55 -24.04 5.19
CA PRO A 326 -2.23 -22.95 6.10
C PRO A 326 -3.39 -21.96 6.32
N THR A 327 -3.51 -21.51 7.57
CA THR A 327 -4.43 -20.45 7.97
C THR A 327 -3.80 -19.09 7.66
N TRP A 328 -3.79 -18.73 6.38
CA TRP A 328 -3.24 -17.46 5.89
C TRP A 328 -3.93 -16.26 6.53
N SER A 329 -3.20 -15.17 6.75
CA SER A 329 -3.73 -14.02 7.50
C SER A 329 -4.93 -13.36 6.83
N TYR A 330 -4.91 -13.23 5.50
CA TYR A 330 -6.00 -12.60 4.73
C TYR A 330 -7.36 -13.29 4.90
N ASN A 331 -7.40 -14.63 4.94
CA ASN A 331 -8.62 -15.41 5.19
C ASN A 331 -9.20 -15.10 6.58
N GLN A 332 -8.34 -14.75 7.53
CA GLN A 332 -8.80 -14.43 8.87
C GLN A 332 -9.43 -13.04 8.95
N GLY A 333 -9.13 -12.12 8.03
CA GLY A 333 -9.57 -10.73 8.15
C GLY A 333 -10.63 -10.33 7.15
N VAL A 334 -10.60 -10.86 5.92
CA VAL A 334 -11.64 -10.54 4.93
C VAL A 334 -13.00 -10.98 5.47
N VAL A 335 -13.10 -12.15 6.11
CA VAL A 335 -14.32 -12.60 6.80
C VAL A 335 -14.78 -11.63 7.90
N LEU A 336 -13.87 -11.01 8.67
CA LEU A 336 -14.24 -10.06 9.74
C LEU A 336 -14.90 -8.82 9.14
N GLY A 337 -14.32 -8.31 8.05
CA GLY A 337 -14.91 -7.22 7.27
C GLY A 337 -16.25 -7.62 6.66
N ALA A 338 -16.37 -8.86 6.18
CA ALA A 338 -17.59 -9.40 5.59
C ALA A 338 -18.75 -9.49 6.60
N LEU A 339 -18.48 -10.06 7.79
CA LEU A 339 -19.45 -10.17 8.87
C LEU A 339 -19.85 -8.80 9.43
N THR A 340 -18.92 -7.84 9.44
CA THR A 340 -19.21 -6.45 9.83
C THR A 340 -20.16 -5.78 8.83
N GLU A 341 -19.95 -5.93 7.53
CA GLU A 341 -20.86 -5.40 6.50
C GLU A 341 -22.22 -6.13 6.52
N LEU A 342 -22.25 -7.45 6.73
CA LEU A 342 -23.50 -8.20 6.84
C LEU A 342 -24.29 -7.85 8.11
N HIS A 343 -23.60 -7.58 9.22
CA HIS A 343 -24.22 -7.05 10.43
C HIS A 343 -24.90 -5.72 10.15
N ARG A 344 -24.23 -4.79 9.46
CA ARG A 344 -24.83 -3.52 9.06
C ARG A 344 -26.05 -3.72 8.15
N ALA A 345 -26.03 -4.73 7.28
CA ALA A 345 -27.14 -5.05 6.38
C ALA A 345 -28.37 -5.64 7.10
N THR A 346 -28.17 -6.36 8.20
CA THR A 346 -29.22 -7.19 8.82
C THR A 346 -29.63 -6.78 10.23
N GLY A 347 -28.75 -6.09 10.95
CA GLY A 347 -28.86 -5.83 12.38
C GLY A 347 -28.58 -7.05 13.28
N ASP A 348 -28.14 -8.19 12.72
CA ASP A 348 -27.92 -9.41 13.50
C ASP A 348 -26.62 -9.32 14.33
N ALA A 349 -26.77 -9.17 15.65
CA ALA A 349 -25.64 -9.10 16.57
C ALA A 349 -24.83 -10.42 16.64
N GLY A 350 -25.43 -11.56 16.29
CA GLY A 350 -24.72 -12.85 16.26
C GLY A 350 -23.55 -12.87 15.29
N LEU A 351 -23.61 -12.06 14.22
CA LEU A 351 -22.52 -11.90 13.26
C LEU A 351 -21.28 -11.27 13.90
N LEU A 352 -21.48 -10.25 14.75
CA LEU A 352 -20.37 -9.62 15.49
C LEU A 352 -19.82 -10.54 16.58
N THR A 353 -20.67 -11.35 17.22
CA THR A 353 -20.22 -12.39 18.15
C THR A 353 -19.28 -13.38 17.46
N THR A 354 -19.67 -13.91 16.30
CA THR A 354 -18.80 -14.82 15.52
C THR A 354 -17.54 -14.10 15.03
N ALA A 355 -17.65 -12.86 14.54
CA ALA A 355 -16.47 -12.11 14.11
C ALA A 355 -15.48 -11.89 15.26
N ARG A 356 -15.97 -11.62 16.48
CA ARG A 356 -15.13 -11.48 17.67
C ARG A 356 -14.41 -12.79 18.02
N GLU A 357 -15.09 -13.92 17.97
CA GLU A 357 -14.48 -15.24 18.21
C GLU A 357 -13.34 -15.54 17.22
N LEU A 358 -13.56 -15.28 15.93
CA LEU A 358 -12.54 -15.45 14.89
C LEU A 358 -11.35 -14.47 15.08
N ALA A 359 -11.64 -13.23 15.45
CA ALA A 359 -10.62 -12.21 15.68
C ALA A 359 -9.79 -12.49 16.96
N ASP A 360 -10.41 -12.98 18.03
CA ASP A 360 -9.71 -13.38 19.26
C ASP A 360 -8.73 -14.54 18.98
N ALA A 361 -9.13 -15.53 18.18
CA ALA A 361 -8.25 -16.62 17.76
C ALA A 361 -7.12 -16.13 16.83
N SER A 362 -7.44 -15.39 15.78
CA SER A 362 -6.45 -14.99 14.77
C SER A 362 -5.45 -13.93 15.25
N THR A 363 -5.84 -13.06 16.18
CA THR A 363 -4.91 -12.07 16.78
C THR A 363 -3.86 -12.70 17.69
N THR A 364 -4.06 -13.94 18.13
CA THR A 364 -3.07 -14.69 18.93
C THR A 364 -2.37 -15.78 18.11
N GLY A 365 -3.10 -16.47 17.23
CA GLY A 365 -2.59 -17.58 16.44
C GLY A 365 -1.66 -17.19 15.29
N LEU A 366 -1.67 -15.92 14.84
CA LEU A 366 -0.82 -15.44 13.74
C LEU A 366 0.33 -14.53 14.21
N GLU A 367 0.63 -14.51 15.50
CA GLU A 367 1.73 -13.71 16.03
C GLU A 367 3.01 -14.53 16.25
N THR A 368 4.15 -13.90 16.03
CA THR A 368 5.46 -14.34 16.53
C THR A 368 6.02 -13.22 17.38
N ASP A 369 6.39 -13.51 18.63
CA ASP A 369 6.89 -12.53 19.60
C ASP A 369 5.95 -11.31 19.78
N GLY A 370 4.63 -11.55 19.69
CA GLY A 370 3.61 -10.52 19.86
C GLY A 370 3.37 -9.65 18.63
N VAL A 371 3.93 -9.98 17.46
CA VAL A 371 3.73 -9.22 16.22
C VAL A 371 3.19 -10.14 15.13
N LEU A 372 2.21 -9.65 14.37
CA LEU A 372 1.63 -10.37 13.24
C LEU A 372 2.72 -10.84 12.25
N ARG A 373 2.71 -12.13 11.94
CA ARG A 373 3.63 -12.78 11.01
C ARG A 373 2.88 -13.72 10.07
N GLU A 374 3.17 -13.64 8.78
CA GLU A 374 2.56 -14.57 7.81
C GLU A 374 3.14 -16.00 7.98
N PRO A 375 2.32 -17.06 7.85
CA PRO A 375 2.84 -18.42 7.70
C PRO A 375 3.84 -18.48 6.53
N GLY A 376 5.09 -18.85 6.81
CA GLY A 376 6.13 -18.89 5.78
C GLY A 376 6.56 -17.53 5.24
N GLU A 377 6.42 -16.46 6.04
CA GLU A 377 6.86 -15.10 5.68
C GLU A 377 8.30 -15.08 5.15
N GLY A 378 8.47 -14.60 3.92
CA GLY A 378 9.76 -14.47 3.25
C GLY A 378 10.17 -13.01 3.00
N ASP A 379 11.36 -12.83 2.43
CA ASP A 379 12.04 -11.54 2.33
C ASP A 379 11.59 -10.68 1.13
N SER A 380 10.71 -11.21 0.26
CA SER A 380 10.23 -10.55 -0.96
C SER A 380 8.99 -9.71 -0.68
N CYS A 381 8.92 -8.51 -1.25
CA CYS A 381 7.74 -7.65 -1.22
C CYS A 381 6.90 -7.66 -2.51
N THR A 382 7.23 -8.57 -3.43
CA THR A 382 6.46 -8.83 -4.66
C THR A 382 5.78 -10.19 -4.61
N GLY A 383 4.63 -10.32 -5.28
CA GLY A 383 3.80 -11.52 -5.29
C GLY A 383 2.60 -11.39 -4.36
N ASP A 384 1.95 -12.51 -4.05
CA ASP A 384 0.68 -12.53 -3.33
C ASP A 384 0.84 -12.35 -1.81
N GLY A 385 1.70 -13.17 -1.20
CA GLY A 385 1.90 -13.23 0.26
C GLY A 385 2.15 -11.88 0.95
N PRO A 386 2.95 -10.95 0.38
CA PRO A 386 3.22 -9.65 0.99
C PRO A 386 1.97 -8.78 1.23
N GLY A 387 0.88 -9.00 0.50
CA GLY A 387 -0.38 -8.26 0.65
C GLY A 387 -1.34 -8.83 1.72
N PHE A 388 -1.09 -10.06 2.21
CA PHE A 388 -2.05 -10.78 3.05
C PHE A 388 -2.26 -10.12 4.41
N LYS A 389 -1.17 -9.72 5.08
CA LYS A 389 -1.25 -9.01 6.37
C LYS A 389 -2.07 -7.72 6.29
N GLY A 390 -1.99 -6.99 5.16
CA GLY A 390 -2.80 -5.80 4.90
C GLY A 390 -4.29 -6.07 4.84
N ALA A 391 -4.69 -7.09 4.07
CA ALA A 391 -6.08 -7.52 4.02
C ALA A 391 -6.60 -7.94 5.40
N TYR A 392 -5.75 -8.62 6.18
CA TYR A 392 -6.08 -9.02 7.55
C TYR A 392 -6.41 -7.82 8.44
N VAL A 393 -5.46 -6.90 8.59
CA VAL A 393 -5.60 -5.74 9.49
C VAL A 393 -6.67 -4.76 9.03
N ARG A 394 -6.94 -4.67 7.71
CA ARG A 394 -8.07 -3.88 7.17
C ARG A 394 -9.41 -4.41 7.68
N GLY A 395 -9.58 -5.74 7.68
CA GLY A 395 -10.77 -6.41 8.21
C GLY A 395 -10.88 -6.30 9.73
N LEU A 396 -9.78 -6.56 10.45
CA LEU A 396 -9.73 -6.43 11.91
C LEU A 396 -10.04 -5.01 12.37
N GLY A 397 -9.50 -3.99 11.70
CA GLY A 397 -9.79 -2.58 11.98
C GLY A 397 -11.26 -2.22 11.76
N ALA A 398 -11.89 -2.76 10.70
CA ALA A 398 -13.32 -2.55 10.46
C ALA A 398 -14.19 -3.14 11.58
N LEU A 399 -13.90 -4.37 12.01
CA LEU A 399 -14.57 -5.00 13.16
C LEU A 399 -14.32 -4.20 14.44
N ASN A 400 -13.07 -3.82 14.70
CA ASN A 400 -12.68 -3.08 15.90
C ASN A 400 -13.45 -1.77 16.04
N ARG A 401 -13.66 -1.03 14.94
CA ARG A 401 -14.47 0.20 14.95
C ARG A 401 -15.96 -0.04 15.18
N GLN A 402 -16.48 -1.20 14.73
CA GLN A 402 -17.88 -1.56 14.91
C GLN A 402 -18.18 -1.99 16.36
N LEU A 403 -17.20 -2.55 17.07
CA LEU A 403 -17.32 -2.98 18.45
C LEU A 403 -17.13 -1.78 19.41
N SER A 404 -18.08 -1.59 20.32
CA SER A 404 -18.07 -0.44 21.25
C SER A 404 -16.89 -0.41 22.23
N ASP A 405 -16.29 -1.58 22.51
CA ASP A 405 -15.16 -1.73 23.43
C ASP A 405 -13.80 -1.70 22.73
N HIS A 406 -13.76 -1.65 21.39
CA HIS A 406 -12.54 -1.58 20.58
C HIS A 406 -11.40 -2.53 21.04
N PRO A 407 -11.67 -3.85 21.21
CA PRO A 407 -10.78 -4.76 21.91
C PRO A 407 -9.45 -5.02 21.19
N TYR A 408 -9.37 -4.72 19.89
CA TYR A 408 -8.20 -5.00 19.04
C TYR A 408 -7.27 -3.79 18.86
N THR A 409 -7.63 -2.62 19.39
CA THR A 409 -6.76 -1.42 19.38
C THR A 409 -5.36 -1.69 19.93
N PRO A 410 -5.17 -2.42 21.05
CA PRO A 410 -3.83 -2.71 21.56
C PRO A 410 -2.97 -3.54 20.61
N ALA A 411 -3.55 -4.51 19.89
CA ALA A 411 -2.84 -5.34 18.92
C ALA A 411 -2.43 -4.51 17.69
N LEU A 412 -3.38 -3.81 17.08
CA LEU A 412 -3.14 -2.92 15.93
C LEU A 412 -2.07 -1.87 16.25
N THR A 413 -2.14 -1.24 17.42
CA THR A 413 -1.15 -0.24 17.87
C THR A 413 0.23 -0.85 18.06
N ARG A 414 0.32 -2.04 18.68
CA ARG A 414 1.59 -2.74 18.90
C ARG A 414 2.26 -3.10 17.58
N TRP A 415 1.51 -3.68 16.64
CA TRP A 415 2.03 -4.02 15.32
C TRP A 415 2.45 -2.78 14.54
N ALA A 416 1.66 -1.71 14.58
CA ALA A 416 1.97 -0.44 13.91
C ALA A 416 3.26 0.19 14.46
N ASN A 417 3.46 0.16 15.78
CA ASN A 417 4.68 0.63 16.41
C ASN A 417 5.89 -0.23 16.01
N SER A 418 5.75 -1.56 16.05
CA SER A 418 6.82 -2.47 15.67
C SER A 418 7.27 -2.27 14.22
N ALA A 419 6.32 -2.22 13.28
CA ALA A 419 6.64 -1.98 11.87
C ALA A 419 7.32 -0.61 11.66
N TYR A 420 6.85 0.42 12.37
CA TYR A 420 7.43 1.76 12.30
C TYR A 420 8.86 1.84 12.84
N ASP A 421 9.15 1.13 13.93
CA ASP A 421 10.43 1.18 14.63
C ASP A 421 11.47 0.20 14.03
N HIS A 422 11.03 -0.87 13.36
CA HIS A 422 11.90 -1.98 12.99
C HIS A 422 11.91 -2.37 11.51
N ASP A 423 10.92 -1.95 10.72
CA ASP A 423 10.75 -2.44 9.33
C ASP A 423 10.59 -1.30 8.33
N ARG A 424 11.26 -0.16 8.57
CA ARG A 424 11.08 1.08 7.82
C ARG A 424 12.41 1.71 7.41
N ASN A 425 12.47 2.21 6.18
CA ASN A 425 13.61 2.99 5.70
C ASN A 425 13.34 4.53 5.75
N PRO A 426 14.33 5.39 5.43
CA PRO A 426 14.15 6.85 5.44
C PRO A 426 13.18 7.43 4.40
N LEU A 427 12.66 6.61 3.48
CA LEU A 427 11.60 6.95 2.54
C LEU A 427 10.19 6.60 3.05
N ASP A 428 10.08 6.11 4.29
CA ASP A 428 8.84 5.53 4.83
C ASP A 428 8.35 4.33 4.00
N GLN A 429 9.28 3.62 3.35
CA GLN A 429 9.02 2.33 2.74
C GLN A 429 9.25 1.22 3.76
N TYR A 430 8.39 0.20 3.71
CA TYR A 430 8.39 -0.90 4.65
C TYR A 430 8.67 -2.24 3.98
N GLY A 431 9.31 -3.12 4.75
CA GLY A 431 9.58 -4.50 4.37
C GLY A 431 8.47 -5.47 4.79
N PRO A 432 8.75 -6.78 4.69
CA PRO A 432 7.79 -7.81 5.08
C PRO A 432 7.83 -8.11 6.59
N HIS A 433 8.92 -7.82 7.30
CA HIS A 433 9.16 -8.29 8.66
C HIS A 433 8.89 -7.21 9.70
N TRP A 434 7.64 -7.12 10.17
CA TRP A 434 7.21 -6.06 11.11
C TRP A 434 7.94 -6.07 12.45
N SER A 435 8.60 -7.17 12.83
CA SER A 435 9.47 -7.27 14.02
C SER A 435 10.93 -6.89 13.74
N GLY A 436 11.24 -6.44 12.52
CA GLY A 436 12.60 -6.24 12.03
C GLY A 436 13.18 -7.51 11.40
N GLY A 437 14.13 -7.31 10.49
CA GLY A 437 14.76 -8.38 9.73
C GLY A 437 15.35 -7.87 8.43
N THR A 438 15.85 -8.80 7.62
CA THR A 438 16.28 -8.50 6.25
C THR A 438 15.11 -8.67 5.31
N GLY A 439 14.87 -7.68 4.45
CA GLY A 439 13.82 -7.78 3.45
C GLY A 439 13.99 -6.73 2.38
N THR A 440 13.37 -6.99 1.23
CA THR A 440 13.18 -5.96 0.22
C THR A 440 12.05 -5.02 0.64
N THR A 441 11.88 -3.92 -0.09
CA THR A 441 10.73 -3.02 0.06
C THR A 441 10.05 -2.89 -1.30
N ASP A 442 8.75 -3.12 -1.36
CA ASP A 442 7.94 -2.89 -2.56
C ASP A 442 6.45 -2.75 -2.21
N TYR A 443 5.63 -2.50 -3.23
CA TYR A 443 4.23 -2.12 -3.11
C TYR A 443 3.37 -3.06 -2.26
N GLY A 444 3.62 -4.39 -2.28
CA GLY A 444 2.83 -5.35 -1.52
C GLY A 444 3.00 -5.19 -0.01
N CYS A 445 4.25 -5.17 0.45
CA CYS A 445 4.58 -4.87 1.85
C CYS A 445 4.12 -3.46 2.25
N GLN A 446 4.34 -2.49 1.37
CA GLN A 446 3.98 -1.10 1.61
C GLN A 446 2.47 -0.92 1.79
N GLN A 447 1.66 -1.59 0.95
CA GLN A 447 0.21 -1.62 1.08
C GLN A 447 -0.21 -2.24 2.42
N SER A 448 0.41 -3.36 2.82
CA SER A 448 0.11 -4.01 4.09
C SER A 448 0.35 -3.11 5.30
N VAL A 449 1.44 -2.36 5.31
CA VAL A 449 1.71 -1.41 6.40
C VAL A 449 0.82 -0.19 6.33
N LEU A 450 0.46 0.29 5.14
CA LEU A 450 -0.52 1.38 5.02
C LEU A 450 -1.88 0.98 5.61
N ASP A 451 -2.38 -0.22 5.29
CA ASP A 451 -3.60 -0.73 5.90
C ASP A 451 -3.50 -0.84 7.43
N LEU A 452 -2.36 -1.31 7.95
CA LEU A 452 -2.10 -1.37 9.39
C LEU A 452 -2.17 0.00 10.04
N LEU A 453 -1.49 0.99 9.47
CA LEU A 453 -1.45 2.35 10.00
C LEU A 453 -2.81 3.04 9.89
N ASN A 454 -3.58 2.77 8.83
CA ASN A 454 -4.96 3.21 8.69
C ASN A 454 -5.86 2.56 9.77
N ALA A 455 -5.73 1.25 9.99
CA ALA A 455 -6.50 0.51 10.99
C ALA A 455 -6.18 0.92 12.43
N ALA A 456 -4.93 1.31 12.72
CA ALA A 456 -4.53 1.78 14.04
C ALA A 456 -4.92 3.25 14.31
N ALA A 457 -5.14 4.06 13.28
CA ALA A 457 -5.44 5.48 13.41
C ALA A 457 -6.93 5.83 13.50
N GLY A 458 -7.81 4.97 12.98
CA GLY A 458 -9.26 5.19 12.94
C GLY A 458 -10.02 4.10 13.69
#